data_AF-A0A535LLX7-F1
#
_entry.id   AF-A0A535LLX7-F1
#
_cell.length_a   1.000
_cell.length_b   1.000
_cell.length_c   1.000
_cell.angle_alpha   90.00
_cell.angle_beta   90.00
_cell.angle_gamma   90.00
#
_symmetry.space_group_name_H-M   'P 1'
#
loop_
_entity.id
_entity.type
_entity.pdbx_description
1 polymer ?
#
loop_
_entity_poly.entity_id
_entity_poly.type
_entity_poly.pdbx_seq_one_letter_code
_entity_poly.pdbx_strand_id
1 'polypeptide(L)'
;MAMPSFFTTTPSTSSPTGMATSSTSISPTCAASMPIEIKPSRRDSTYGSYPHIAETVIEEVHTAAMLDQVLIISFDWTVLPLVKSIEPTLLTGALVSRDVWNPDRAQALAILIDQVTALGCNWINMDRNLFMPLMPAAAHRHGFKLGLWTVNARDQLRRLAATGVDSLTSDRPDLFTIFS
;
A
#
# COMPACT_ATOMS: atom_id res chain seq x y z
N MET A 1 6.54 10.49 27.10
CA MET A 1 7.20 11.55 26.31
C MET A 1 6.66 11.42 24.89
N ALA A 2 5.71 12.27 24.49
CA ALA A 2 5.05 12.18 23.19
C ALA A 2 5.98 12.75 22.11
N MET A 3 6.30 11.95 21.10
CA MET A 3 7.06 12.37 19.92
C MET A 3 6.10 12.98 18.89
N PRO A 4 6.52 13.98 18.10
CA PRO A 4 5.63 14.68 17.18
C PRO A 4 5.27 13.80 15.97
N SER A 5 3.99 13.78 15.59
CA SER A 5 3.48 13.19 14.36
C SER A 5 3.99 14.03 13.17
N PHE A 6 4.77 13.43 12.26
CA PHE A 6 5.21 14.09 11.03
C PHE A 6 4.11 14.05 9.98
N PHE A 7 3.72 15.23 9.49
CA PHE A 7 2.82 15.39 8.34
C PHE A 7 3.67 15.73 7.11
N THR A 8 3.66 14.87 6.09
CA THR A 8 4.25 15.21 4.80
C THR A 8 3.14 15.66 3.87
N THR A 9 3.12 16.96 3.55
CA THR A 9 2.30 17.54 2.48
C THR A 9 3.26 18.01 1.40
N THR A 10 3.18 17.47 0.19
CA THR A 10 3.99 17.97 -0.95
C THR A 10 3.18 18.97 -1.77
N PRO A 11 3.80 20.07 -2.25
CA PRO A 11 3.13 21.00 -3.15
C PRO A 11 3.04 20.42 -4.57
N SER A 12 1.92 20.66 -5.24
CA SER A 12 1.69 20.23 -6.62
C SER A 12 2.44 21.12 -7.61
N THR A 13 3.36 20.55 -8.38
CA THR A 13 3.84 21.17 -9.63
C THR A 13 3.30 20.38 -10.82
N SER A 14 2.53 21.05 -11.67
CA SER A 14 1.90 20.49 -12.85
C SER A 14 2.90 20.26 -13.98
N SER A 15 3.05 19.00 -14.43
CA SER A 15 3.66 18.62 -15.71
C SER A 15 2.65 17.79 -16.56
N PRO A 16 2.74 17.81 -17.90
CA PRO A 16 1.60 17.60 -18.79
C PRO A 16 1.23 16.14 -19.11
N THR A 17 1.80 15.15 -18.42
CA THR A 17 1.65 13.74 -18.81
C THR A 17 1.13 12.91 -17.62
N GLY A 18 -0.16 12.57 -17.66
CA GLY A 18 -0.73 11.38 -17.00
C GLY A 18 -0.64 11.28 -15.47
N MET A 19 -1.54 11.98 -14.77
CA MET A 19 -2.03 11.78 -13.40
C MET A 19 -1.20 10.93 -12.41
N ALA A 20 -0.46 11.61 -11.54
CA ALA A 20 -0.16 11.12 -10.20
C ALA A 20 -1.41 11.29 -9.32
N THR A 21 -1.99 10.19 -8.82
CA THR A 21 -3.04 10.26 -7.78
C THR A 21 -2.37 10.30 -6.42
N SER A 22 -2.44 11.44 -5.74
CA SER A 22 -1.94 11.63 -4.38
C SER A 22 -2.79 10.82 -3.39
N SER A 23 -2.17 9.96 -2.59
CA SER A 23 -2.82 9.32 -1.45
C SER A 23 -1.94 9.49 -0.21
N THR A 24 -2.55 9.90 0.92
CA THR A 24 -1.85 10.13 2.19
C THR A 24 -2.08 8.93 3.11
N SER A 25 -1.01 8.34 3.62
CA SER A 25 -1.03 7.34 4.69
C SER A 25 -0.33 7.89 5.94
N ILE A 26 -0.84 7.57 7.11
CA ILE A 26 -0.19 7.86 8.40
C ILE A 26 0.07 6.54 9.11
N SER A 27 1.32 6.33 9.54
CA SER A 27 1.73 5.19 10.37
C SER A 27 2.34 5.72 11.68
N PRO A 28 1.78 5.41 12.86
CA PRO A 28 2.19 6.05 14.11
C PRO A 28 3.49 5.51 14.75
N THR A 29 4.15 4.51 14.16
CA THR A 29 5.29 3.82 14.80
C THR A 29 6.45 3.45 13.87
N CYS A 30 6.36 3.73 12.58
CA CYS A 30 7.46 3.52 11.62
C CYS A 30 7.62 4.77 10.77
N ALA A 31 8.84 5.08 10.33
CA ALA A 31 9.06 6.15 9.35
C ALA A 31 8.04 6.00 8.21
N ALA A 32 7.25 7.04 7.95
CA ALA A 32 6.14 6.94 7.02
C ALA A 32 6.69 6.63 5.62
N SER A 33 6.37 5.44 5.10
CA SER A 33 6.69 5.09 3.73
C SER A 33 5.67 5.71 2.78
N MET A 34 6.14 6.44 1.77
CA MET A 34 5.32 6.98 0.69
C MET A 34 4.92 5.85 -0.26
N PRO A 35 3.62 5.54 -0.40
CA PRO A 35 3.17 4.53 -1.34
C PRO A 35 3.28 5.06 -2.78
N ILE A 36 3.93 4.30 -3.66
CA ILE A 36 3.91 4.51 -5.11
C ILE A 36 3.21 3.32 -5.74
N GLU A 37 2.08 3.55 -6.39
CA GLU A 37 1.32 2.49 -7.06
C GLU A 37 1.76 2.32 -8.52
N ILE A 38 2.18 1.12 -8.89
CA ILE A 38 2.35 0.74 -10.30
C ILE A 38 1.02 0.17 -10.79
N LYS A 39 0.36 0.88 -11.69
CA LYS A 39 -0.91 0.44 -12.30
C LYS A 39 -0.64 -0.48 -13.49
N PRO A 40 -1.46 -1.52 -13.71
CA PRO A 40 -1.48 -2.21 -15.00
C PRO A 40 -1.96 -1.25 -16.09
N SER A 41 -1.51 -1.47 -17.33
CA SER A 41 -2.03 -0.75 -18.48
C SER A 41 -3.42 -1.29 -18.85
N ARG A 42 -4.32 -0.38 -19.26
CA ARG A 42 -5.67 -0.74 -19.71
C ARG A 42 -5.98 0.01 -21.00
N ARG A 43 -6.20 -0.74 -22.09
CA ARG A 43 -6.63 -0.21 -23.39
C ARG A 43 -7.76 -1.06 -23.93
N ASP A 44 -8.90 -0.45 -24.23
CA ASP A 44 -10.08 -1.13 -24.81
C ASP A 44 -10.39 -2.47 -24.12
N SER A 45 -10.48 -2.46 -22.79
CA SER A 45 -10.68 -3.63 -21.90
C SER A 45 -9.59 -4.71 -21.89
N THR A 46 -8.48 -4.52 -22.61
CA THR A 46 -7.29 -5.38 -22.54
C THR A 46 -6.37 -4.90 -21.41
N TYR A 47 -6.06 -5.79 -20.47
CA TYR A 47 -5.06 -5.56 -19.43
C TYR A 47 -3.67 -5.91 -19.95
N GLY A 48 -2.68 -5.06 -19.62
CA GLY A 48 -1.28 -5.31 -19.90
C GLY A 48 -0.37 -4.65 -18.86
N SER A 49 0.93 -4.64 -19.13
CA SER A 49 1.92 -3.88 -18.36
C SER A 49 2.43 -2.71 -19.20
N TYR A 50 2.95 -1.68 -18.54
CA TYR A 50 3.78 -0.67 -19.19
C TYR A 50 5.20 -1.21 -19.27
N PRO A 51 5.81 -1.36 -20.46
CA PRO A 51 7.19 -1.82 -20.55
C PRO A 51 8.11 -0.93 -19.71
N HIS A 52 9.01 -1.57 -18.95
CA HIS A 52 10.05 -0.91 -18.14
C HIS A 52 9.57 0.02 -17.03
N ILE A 53 8.28 0.02 -16.69
CA ILE A 53 7.74 0.95 -15.67
C ILE A 53 8.34 0.70 -14.29
N ALA A 54 8.58 -0.57 -13.92
CA ALA A 54 9.15 -0.90 -12.62
C ALA A 54 10.60 -0.40 -12.55
N GLU A 55 11.39 -0.65 -13.59
CA GLU A 55 12.76 -0.20 -13.74
C GLU A 55 12.85 1.33 -13.66
N THR A 56 12.00 2.03 -14.42
CA THR A 56 11.96 3.50 -14.44
C THR A 56 11.63 4.05 -13.06
N VAL A 57 10.61 3.51 -12.39
CA VAL A 57 10.23 3.96 -11.05
C VAL A 57 11.34 3.70 -10.03
N ILE A 58 12.01 2.55 -10.08
CA ILE A 58 13.12 2.24 -9.17
C ILE A 58 14.29 3.19 -9.40
N GLU A 59 14.64 3.50 -10.65
CA GLU A 59 15.70 4.46 -10.99
C GLU A 59 15.40 5.86 -10.45
N GLU A 60 14.15 6.33 -10.55
CA GLU A 60 13.72 7.61 -10.01
C GLU A 60 13.78 7.64 -8.47
N VAL A 61 13.33 6.57 -7.81
CA VAL A 61 13.43 6.45 -6.34
C VAL A 61 14.89 6.45 -5.89
N HIS A 62 15.77 5.77 -6.62
CA HIS A 62 17.20 5.74 -6.34
C HIS A 62 17.83 7.14 -6.54
N THR A 63 17.51 7.81 -7.65
CA THR A 63 17.98 9.17 -7.94
C THR A 63 17.53 10.19 -6.90
N ALA A 64 16.32 10.02 -6.36
CA ALA A 64 15.79 10.84 -5.28
C ALA A 64 16.37 10.48 -3.89
N ALA A 65 17.19 9.43 -3.76
CA ALA A 65 17.68 8.89 -2.49
C ALA A 65 16.55 8.54 -1.50
N MET A 66 15.46 7.96 -2.01
CA MET A 66 14.23 7.67 -1.24
C MET A 66 13.97 6.18 -1.01
N LEU A 67 14.94 5.30 -1.24
CA LEU A 67 14.77 3.84 -1.11
C LEU A 67 14.20 3.43 0.27
N ASP A 68 14.67 4.04 1.34
CA ASP A 68 14.22 3.76 2.72
C ASP A 68 12.87 4.41 3.08
N GLN A 69 12.31 5.21 2.17
CA GLN A 69 11.10 6.01 2.39
C GLN A 69 9.96 5.62 1.46
N VAL A 70 10.14 4.66 0.55
CA VAL A 70 9.14 4.30 -0.47
C VAL A 70 8.61 2.89 -0.24
N LEU A 71 7.31 2.73 -0.48
CA LEU A 71 6.62 1.45 -0.56
C LEU A 71 6.01 1.32 -1.96
N ILE A 72 6.45 0.33 -2.75
CA ILE A 72 5.83 0.06 -4.05
C ILE A 72 4.63 -0.86 -3.87
N ILE A 73 3.46 -0.44 -4.37
CA ILE A 73 2.21 -1.22 -4.29
C ILE A 73 1.63 -1.49 -5.68
N SER A 74 0.91 -2.61 -5.84
CA SER A 74 0.28 -2.96 -7.12
C SER A 74 -0.85 -3.97 -6.95
N PHE A 75 -1.89 -3.86 -7.80
CA PHE A 75 -2.89 -4.93 -8.02
C PHE A 75 -2.40 -6.01 -8.98
N ASP A 76 -1.48 -5.67 -9.89
CA ASP A 76 -0.76 -6.64 -10.70
C ASP A 76 0.40 -7.19 -9.86
N TRP A 77 0.16 -8.30 -9.17
CA TRP A 77 1.15 -8.90 -8.28
C TRP A 77 2.38 -9.43 -9.02
N THR A 78 2.33 -9.58 -10.34
CA THR A 78 3.49 -10.05 -11.13
C THR A 78 4.63 -9.03 -11.16
N VAL A 79 4.34 -7.74 -10.93
CA VAL A 79 5.36 -6.69 -10.87
C VAL A 79 6.17 -6.72 -9.56
N LEU A 80 5.61 -7.27 -8.47
CA LEU A 80 6.23 -7.19 -7.15
C LEU A 80 7.52 -8.03 -7.04
N PRO A 81 7.58 -9.27 -7.57
CA PRO A 81 8.83 -10.02 -7.67
C PRO A 81 9.86 -9.36 -8.59
N LEU A 82 9.42 -8.70 -9.67
CA LEU A 82 10.32 -7.96 -10.56
C LEU A 82 10.99 -6.81 -9.79
N VAL A 83 10.22 -6.01 -9.05
CA VAL A 83 10.74 -4.94 -8.19
C VAL A 83 11.76 -5.49 -7.21
N LYS A 84 11.43 -6.60 -6.52
CA LYS A 84 12.34 -7.26 -5.57
C LYS A 84 13.59 -7.85 -6.21
N SER A 85 13.53 -8.26 -7.49
CA SER A 85 14.71 -8.75 -8.21
C SER A 85 15.68 -7.63 -8.58
N ILE A 86 15.17 -6.41 -8.81
CA ILE A 86 15.96 -5.24 -9.19
C ILE A 86 16.53 -4.56 -7.94
N GLU A 87 15.67 -4.31 -6.93
CA GLU A 87 16.05 -3.68 -5.68
C GLU A 87 15.44 -4.44 -4.48
N PRO A 88 16.15 -5.43 -3.93
CA PRO A 88 15.64 -6.29 -2.86
C PRO A 88 15.27 -5.55 -1.57
N THR A 89 15.93 -4.41 -1.30
CA THR A 89 15.74 -3.66 -0.05
C THR A 89 14.44 -2.84 -0.05
N LEU A 90 13.96 -2.43 -1.23
CA LEU A 90 12.79 -1.58 -1.38
C LEU A 90 11.52 -2.29 -0.91
N LEU A 91 10.72 -1.63 -0.08
CA LEU A 91 9.50 -2.22 0.48
C LEU A 91 8.45 -2.43 -0.62
N THR A 92 7.79 -3.60 -0.63
CA THR A 92 6.68 -3.88 -1.55
C THR A 92 5.41 -4.29 -0.82
N GLY A 93 4.24 -4.01 -1.43
CA GLY A 93 2.94 -4.35 -0.87
C GLY A 93 1.92 -4.80 -1.91
N ALA A 94 1.27 -5.94 -1.65
CA ALA A 94 0.21 -6.46 -2.51
C ALA A 94 -1.10 -5.70 -2.26
N LEU A 95 -1.72 -5.14 -3.31
CA LEU A 95 -3.07 -4.60 -3.23
C LEU A 95 -4.09 -5.72 -3.38
N VAL A 96 -5.05 -5.77 -2.45
CA VAL A 96 -6.03 -6.85 -2.33
C VAL A 96 -7.45 -6.27 -2.41
N SER A 97 -8.15 -6.53 -3.51
CA SER A 97 -9.58 -6.27 -3.69
C SER A 97 -10.35 -7.60 -3.83
N ARG A 98 -11.67 -7.49 -3.94
CA ARG A 98 -12.55 -8.64 -4.19
C ARG A 98 -12.29 -9.30 -5.56
N ASP A 99 -11.70 -8.57 -6.50
CA ASP A 99 -11.41 -9.08 -7.84
C ASP A 99 -10.22 -10.05 -7.85
N VAL A 100 -9.27 -9.87 -6.92
CA VAL A 100 -8.06 -10.69 -6.81
C VAL A 100 -8.10 -11.68 -5.65
N TRP A 101 -9.01 -11.48 -4.68
CA TRP A 101 -9.13 -12.34 -3.50
C TRP A 101 -10.58 -12.50 -3.05
N ASN A 102 -10.97 -13.75 -2.75
CA ASN A 102 -12.31 -14.09 -2.25
C ASN A 102 -12.21 -14.61 -0.79
N PRO A 103 -12.72 -13.85 0.22
CA PRO A 103 -12.67 -14.25 1.63
C PRO A 103 -13.50 -15.49 1.96
N ASP A 104 -14.49 -15.83 1.14
CA ASP A 104 -15.44 -16.91 1.42
C ASP A 104 -14.86 -18.31 1.09
N ARG A 105 -13.67 -18.35 0.49
CA ARG A 105 -12.97 -19.61 0.22
C ARG A 105 -12.42 -20.20 1.52
N ALA A 106 -12.42 -21.54 1.62
CA ALA A 106 -11.77 -22.23 2.72
C ALA A 106 -10.30 -21.80 2.82
N GLN A 107 -9.86 -21.43 4.03
CA GLN A 107 -8.48 -21.03 4.32
C GLN A 107 -8.01 -19.77 3.55
N ALA A 108 -8.92 -18.94 3.04
CA ALA A 108 -8.60 -17.79 2.18
C ALA A 108 -7.50 -16.87 2.73
N LEU A 109 -7.49 -16.61 4.04
CA LEU A 109 -6.47 -15.76 4.66
C LEU A 109 -5.10 -16.44 4.73
N ALA A 110 -5.03 -17.72 5.08
CA ALA A 110 -3.77 -18.46 5.12
C ALA A 110 -3.14 -18.52 3.72
N ILE A 111 -3.97 -18.83 2.70
CA ILE A 111 -3.54 -18.85 1.30
C ILE A 111 -3.06 -17.46 0.86
N LEU A 112 -3.75 -16.38 1.23
CA LEU A 112 -3.31 -15.02 0.93
C LEU A 112 -1.94 -14.73 1.53
N ILE A 113 -1.75 -15.07 2.81
CA ILE A 113 -0.47 -14.87 3.51
C ILE A 113 0.64 -15.66 2.80
N ASP A 114 0.42 -16.92 2.44
CA ASP A 114 1.41 -17.75 1.74
C ASP A 114 1.76 -17.18 0.36
N GLN A 115 0.75 -16.72 -0.40
CA GLN A 115 0.95 -16.09 -1.70
C GLN A 115 1.78 -14.80 -1.58
N VAL A 116 1.43 -13.91 -0.67
CA VAL A 116 2.13 -12.63 -0.47
C VAL A 116 3.55 -12.86 0.08
N THR A 117 3.75 -13.92 0.89
CA THR A 117 5.08 -14.37 1.33
C THR A 117 5.94 -14.81 0.15
N ALA A 118 5.39 -15.61 -0.76
CA ALA A 118 6.11 -16.10 -1.94
C ALA A 118 6.52 -14.96 -2.91
N LEU A 119 5.80 -13.84 -2.90
CA LEU A 119 6.15 -12.63 -3.66
C LEU A 119 7.27 -11.80 -3.00
N GLY A 120 7.69 -12.15 -1.77
CA GLY A 120 8.68 -11.40 -1.01
C GLY A 120 8.18 -10.05 -0.49
N CYS A 121 6.87 -9.85 -0.39
CA CYS A 121 6.28 -8.58 0.03
C CYS A 121 6.48 -8.28 1.52
N ASN A 122 6.31 -7.01 1.88
CA ASN A 122 6.36 -6.51 3.25
C ASN A 122 4.98 -6.08 3.75
N TRP A 123 4.07 -5.70 2.84
CA TRP A 123 2.74 -5.18 3.16
C TRP A 123 1.62 -5.95 2.46
N ILE A 124 0.48 -6.05 3.14
CA ILE A 124 -0.82 -6.36 2.55
C ILE A 124 -1.66 -5.08 2.61
N ASN A 125 -2.10 -4.57 1.47
CA ASN A 125 -2.91 -3.35 1.37
C ASN A 125 -4.31 -3.73 0.86
N MET A 126 -5.28 -3.80 1.75
CA MET A 126 -6.57 -4.47 1.50
C MET A 126 -7.74 -3.48 1.41
N ASP A 127 -8.73 -3.79 0.56
CA ASP A 127 -10.02 -3.12 0.58
C ASP A 127 -10.66 -3.28 1.97
N ARG A 128 -11.01 -2.17 2.63
CA ARG A 128 -11.65 -2.15 3.96
C ARG A 128 -12.89 -3.04 4.06
N ASN A 129 -13.58 -3.30 2.95
CA ASN A 129 -14.79 -4.14 2.92
C ASN A 129 -14.48 -5.63 3.07
N LEU A 130 -13.21 -6.02 2.95
CA LEU A 130 -12.71 -7.38 3.11
C LEU A 130 -12.10 -7.61 4.51
N PHE A 131 -12.00 -6.55 5.32
CA PHE A 131 -11.35 -6.58 6.62
C PHE A 131 -12.07 -7.50 7.61
N MET A 132 -11.29 -8.32 8.33
CA MET A 132 -11.73 -9.10 9.47
C MET A 132 -10.87 -8.77 10.70
N PRO A 133 -11.43 -8.66 11.92
CA PRO A 133 -10.68 -8.25 13.12
C PRO A 133 -9.45 -9.11 13.46
N LEU A 134 -9.40 -10.36 13.01
CA LEU A 134 -8.26 -11.26 13.22
C LEU A 134 -7.06 -10.98 12.30
N MET A 135 -7.26 -10.22 11.22
CA MET A 135 -6.26 -10.03 10.17
C MET A 135 -4.99 -9.30 10.63
N PRO A 136 -5.03 -8.23 11.45
CA PRO A 136 -3.82 -7.55 11.88
C PRO A 136 -2.87 -8.51 12.62
N ALA A 137 -3.39 -9.23 13.62
CA ALA A 137 -2.61 -10.20 14.38
C ALA A 137 -2.07 -11.35 13.51
N ALA A 138 -2.85 -11.81 12.53
CA ALA A 138 -2.40 -12.81 11.57
C ALA A 138 -1.27 -12.27 10.67
N ALA A 139 -1.43 -11.07 10.09
CA ALA A 139 -0.43 -10.43 9.25
C ALA A 139 0.89 -10.22 10.01
N HIS A 140 0.81 -9.62 11.21
CA HIS A 140 1.97 -9.32 12.06
C HIS A 140 2.75 -10.57 12.46
N ARG A 141 2.08 -11.69 12.75
CA ARG A 141 2.74 -12.96 13.08
C ARG A 141 3.63 -13.48 11.94
N HIS A 142 3.31 -13.12 10.70
CA HIS A 142 4.10 -13.48 9.51
C HIS A 142 5.03 -12.35 9.06
N GLY A 143 5.19 -11.28 9.87
CA GLY A 143 6.08 -10.17 9.58
C GLY A 143 5.52 -9.14 8.59
N PHE A 144 4.24 -9.26 8.18
CA PHE A 144 3.61 -8.29 7.29
C PHE A 144 3.06 -7.10 8.06
N LYS A 145 3.02 -5.96 7.38
CA LYS A 145 2.19 -4.81 7.74
C LYS A 145 0.84 -4.89 7.03
N LEU A 146 -0.22 -4.38 7.67
CA LEU A 146 -1.58 -4.40 7.11
C LEU A 146 -2.14 -2.98 6.95
N GLY A 147 -2.34 -2.56 5.71
CA GLY A 147 -3.00 -1.30 5.33
C GLY A 147 -4.42 -1.52 4.83
N LEU A 148 -5.33 -0.56 5.07
CA LEU A 148 -6.69 -0.58 4.53
C LEU A 148 -7.00 0.64 3.65
N TRP A 149 -7.68 0.41 2.53
CA TRP A 149 -8.15 1.45 1.61
C TRP A 149 -9.63 1.23 1.23
N THR A 150 -10.44 2.22 0.88
CA THR A 150 -10.30 3.67 1.13
C THR A 150 -11.29 4.09 2.23
N VAL A 151 -10.83 4.71 3.31
CA VAL A 151 -11.63 5.02 4.49
C VAL A 151 -11.96 6.52 4.53
N ASN A 152 -13.17 6.87 4.09
CA ASN A 152 -13.59 8.28 3.93
C ASN A 152 -14.54 8.79 5.03
N ALA A 153 -14.79 8.02 6.08
CA ALA A 153 -15.66 8.39 7.20
C ALA A 153 -14.86 8.48 8.51
N ARG A 154 -14.95 9.61 9.21
CA ARG A 154 -14.21 9.88 10.47
C ARG A 154 -14.39 8.77 11.50
N ASP A 155 -15.63 8.33 11.70
CA ASP A 155 -15.94 7.29 12.69
C ASP A 155 -15.38 5.93 12.31
N GLN A 156 -15.36 5.61 11.01
CA GLN A 156 -14.76 4.38 10.52
C GLN A 156 -13.24 4.43 10.64
N LEU A 157 -12.62 5.56 10.31
CA LEU A 157 -11.17 5.80 10.42
C LEU A 157 -10.70 5.62 11.87
N ARG A 158 -11.41 6.21 12.84
CA ARG A 158 -11.15 6.01 14.28
C ARG A 158 -11.31 4.56 14.72
N ARG A 159 -12.39 3.88 14.30
CA ARG A 159 -12.62 2.48 14.66
C ARG A 159 -11.56 1.55 14.09
N LEU A 160 -11.22 1.71 12.81
CA LEU A 160 -10.22 0.87 12.14
C LEU A 160 -8.82 1.13 12.67
N ALA A 161 -8.45 2.37 12.96
CA ALA A 161 -7.15 2.66 13.57
C ALA A 161 -6.96 1.96 14.93
N ALA A 162 -8.05 1.72 15.68
CA ALA A 162 -8.02 1.02 16.95
C ALA A 162 -7.89 -0.51 16.83
N THR A 163 -7.96 -1.09 15.62
CA THR A 163 -7.87 -2.55 15.44
C THR A 163 -6.45 -3.08 15.27
N GLY A 164 -5.45 -2.19 15.21
CA GLY A 164 -4.05 -2.56 15.04
C GLY A 164 -3.58 -2.64 13.58
N VAL A 165 -4.35 -2.10 12.62
CA VAL A 165 -3.84 -1.87 11.25
C VAL A 165 -2.72 -0.84 11.25
N ASP A 166 -1.77 -1.00 10.33
CA ASP A 166 -0.55 -0.18 10.26
C ASP A 166 -0.72 1.07 9.39
N SER A 167 -1.68 1.07 8.46
CA SER A 167 -2.00 2.23 7.64
C SER A 167 -3.48 2.26 7.23
N LEU A 168 -3.95 3.48 6.98
CA LEU A 168 -5.27 3.76 6.40
C LEU A 168 -5.06 4.73 5.23
N THR A 169 -5.71 4.46 4.11
CA THR A 169 -5.74 5.35 2.94
C THR A 169 -7.10 6.02 2.86
N SER A 170 -7.13 7.34 2.59
CA SER A 170 -8.36 8.12 2.50
C SER A 170 -8.28 9.14 1.37
N ASP A 171 -9.41 9.40 0.71
CA ASP A 171 -9.60 10.56 -0.18
C ASP A 171 -9.86 11.85 0.63
N ARG A 172 -9.98 11.72 1.96
CA ARG A 172 -10.25 12.81 2.91
C ARG A 172 -9.12 12.90 3.94
N PRO A 173 -7.92 13.37 3.52
CA PRO A 173 -6.76 13.47 4.41
C PRO A 173 -7.01 14.38 5.62
N ASP A 174 -7.94 15.34 5.51
CA ASP A 174 -8.40 16.19 6.61
C ASP A 174 -8.93 15.41 7.81
N LEU A 175 -9.41 14.18 7.61
CA LEU A 175 -9.92 13.34 8.70
C LEU A 175 -8.84 12.84 9.65
N PHE A 176 -7.57 12.79 9.24
CA PHE A 176 -6.47 12.33 10.09
C PHE A 176 -6.05 13.35 11.15
N THR A 177 -6.58 14.58 11.10
CA THR A 177 -6.43 15.57 12.19
C THR A 177 -6.89 15.04 13.55
N ILE A 178 -7.69 13.97 13.59
CA ILE A 178 -8.11 13.31 14.83
C ILE A 178 -6.98 12.56 15.56
N PHE A 179 -5.81 12.39 14.93
CA PHE A 179 -4.62 11.76 15.51
C PHE A 179 -3.50 12.77 15.83
N SER A 180 -3.80 14.08 15.73
CA SER A 180 -2.86 15.18 16.01
C SER A 180 -2.88 15.58 17.47
#